data_AF-A0A903VH31-F1
#
_entry.id   AF-A0A903VH31-F1
#
_cell.length_a   1.000
_cell.length_b   1.000
_cell.length_c   1.000
_cell.angle_alpha   90.00
_cell.angle_beta   90.00
_cell.angle_gamma   90.00
#
_symmetry.space_group_name_H-M   'P 1'
#
loop_
_entity.id
_entity.type
_entity.pdbx_description
1 polymer ?
#
loop_
_entity_poly.entity_id
_entity_poly.type
_entity_poly.pdbx_seq_one_letter_code
_entity_poly.pdbx_strand_id
1 'polypeptide(L)'
;LQQNYKEKDAGKVVVYTTSMGIVRETYTKCANVKQILRTLLVKFEERDVFMSSDYQQEIKDRMQSEAIQVPQVFVEGQHVGDADCIERLNESGELRKMLKPYKCLESSFTCKTCGGYRLLPCPSCGGSKKSIHRNHFTAEFIALKCMNCDEVGLVKCHNC
;
A
#
# COMPACT_ATOMS: atom_id res chain seq x y z
N LEU A 1 -1.20 -8.38 -20.15
CA LEU A 1 0.09 -7.66 -20.13
C LEU A 1 0.78 -8.06 -18.83
N GLN A 2 1.88 -8.83 -18.90
CA GLN A 2 2.67 -9.14 -17.70
C GLN A 2 3.22 -7.82 -17.14
N GLN A 3 2.82 -7.44 -15.92
CA GLN A 3 3.38 -6.26 -15.26
C GLN A 3 4.83 -6.55 -14.87
N ASN A 4 5.75 -5.68 -15.30
CA ASN A 4 7.15 -5.77 -14.90
C ASN A 4 7.35 -5.16 -13.51
N TYR A 5 7.14 -5.96 -12.47
CA TYR A 5 7.30 -5.51 -11.08
C TYR A 5 8.74 -5.10 -10.73
N LYS A 6 9.76 -5.61 -11.44
CA LYS A 6 11.15 -5.17 -11.24
C LYS A 6 11.33 -3.70 -11.58
N GLU A 7 10.73 -3.25 -12.68
CA GLU A 7 10.78 -1.85 -13.09
C GLU A 7 9.91 -0.96 -12.18
N LYS A 8 8.69 -1.42 -11.86
CA LYS A 8 7.75 -0.68 -11.01
C LYS A 8 8.27 -0.44 -9.59
N ASP A 9 8.95 -1.45 -9.04
CA ASP A 9 9.47 -1.46 -7.67
C ASP A 9 10.99 -1.16 -7.61
N ALA A 10 11.62 -0.74 -8.71
CA ALA A 10 13.05 -0.45 -8.76
C ALA A 10 13.46 0.56 -7.65
N GLY A 11 14.51 0.23 -6.89
CA GLY A 11 14.96 1.02 -5.75
C GLY A 11 14.01 1.04 -4.53
N LYS A 12 12.96 0.21 -4.49
CA LYS A 12 11.95 0.23 -3.42
C LYS A 12 11.92 -1.07 -2.62
N VAL A 13 11.66 -0.91 -1.34
CA VAL A 13 11.12 -1.97 -0.47
C VAL A 13 9.60 -1.78 -0.44
N VAL A 14 8.84 -2.80 -0.77
CA VAL A 14 7.37 -2.77 -0.80
C VAL A 14 6.83 -3.76 0.24
N VAL A 15 5.84 -3.35 1.01
CA VAL A 15 5.18 -4.18 2.02
C VAL A 15 3.68 -4.14 1.77
N TYR A 16 3.11 -5.30 1.46
CA TYR A 16 1.66 -5.47 1.43
C TYR A 16 1.18 -5.72 2.85
N THR A 17 0.19 -4.96 3.28
CA THR A 17 -0.40 -5.01 4.63
C THR A 17 -1.91 -4.93 4.55
N THR A 18 -2.57 -5.00 5.69
CA THR A 18 -3.97 -4.62 5.84
C THR A 18 -4.13 -3.71 7.05
N SER A 19 -4.91 -2.64 6.93
CA SER A 19 -5.40 -1.88 8.09
C SER A 19 -6.64 -2.52 8.74
N MET A 20 -7.22 -3.56 8.14
CA MET A 20 -8.39 -4.24 8.69
C MET A 20 -8.00 -5.03 9.95
N GLY A 21 -8.49 -4.58 11.11
CA GLY A 21 -8.17 -5.16 12.42
C GLY A 21 -9.05 -6.34 12.88
N ILE A 22 -9.98 -6.82 12.05
CA ILE A 22 -10.92 -7.90 12.44
C ILE A 22 -10.15 -9.19 12.74
N VAL A 23 -9.18 -9.55 11.89
CA VAL A 23 -8.29 -10.70 12.13
C VAL A 23 -7.06 -10.20 12.88
N ARG A 24 -7.14 -10.21 14.22
CA ARG A 24 -6.11 -9.62 15.10
C ARG A 24 -4.72 -10.17 14.86
N GLU A 25 -4.58 -11.47 14.61
CA GLU A 25 -3.28 -12.09 14.35
C GLU A 25 -2.63 -11.50 13.11
N THR A 26 -3.36 -11.40 12.00
CA THR A 26 -2.90 -10.80 10.74
C THR A 26 -2.53 -9.33 10.92
N TYR A 27 -3.35 -8.58 11.64
CA TYR A 27 -3.07 -7.18 11.95
C TYR A 27 -1.75 -7.03 12.74
N THR A 28 -1.55 -7.85 13.77
CA THR A 28 -0.32 -7.84 14.58
C THR A 28 0.90 -8.22 13.74
N LYS A 29 0.81 -9.26 12.90
CA LYS A 29 1.87 -9.65 11.97
C LYS A 29 2.26 -8.51 11.03
N CYS A 30 1.27 -7.80 10.46
CA CYS A 30 1.52 -6.61 9.63
C CYS A 30 2.20 -5.48 10.42
N ALA A 31 1.75 -5.22 11.65
CA ALA A 31 2.35 -4.20 12.51
C ALA A 31 3.80 -4.54 12.88
N ASN A 32 4.10 -5.80 13.19
CA ASN A 32 5.44 -6.29 13.52
C ASN A 32 6.42 -6.11 12.35
N VAL A 33 6.05 -6.56 11.14
CA VAL A 33 6.89 -6.37 9.94
C VAL A 33 7.20 -4.89 9.71
N LYS A 34 6.19 -4.02 9.81
CA LYS A 34 6.39 -2.57 9.70
C LYS A 34 7.33 -2.04 10.80
N GLN A 35 7.21 -2.53 12.03
CA GLN A 35 8.06 -2.11 13.13
C GLN A 35 9.52 -2.56 12.95
N ILE A 36 9.76 -3.77 12.45
CA ILE A 36 11.09 -4.27 12.10
C ILE A 36 11.75 -3.34 11.09
N LEU A 37 11.07 -3.05 9.98
CA LEU A 37 11.61 -2.19 8.92
C LEU A 37 11.88 -0.76 9.41
N ARG A 38 10.99 -0.19 10.23
CA ARG A 38 11.20 1.12 10.87
C ARG A 38 12.41 1.12 11.80
N THR A 39 12.58 0.07 12.61
CA THR A 39 13.73 -0.10 13.50
C THR A 39 15.05 -0.21 12.73
N LEU A 40 15.02 -0.83 11.55
CA LEU A 40 16.17 -0.90 10.64
C LEU A 40 16.42 0.41 9.88
N LEU A 41 15.58 1.43 10.08
CA LEU A 41 15.62 2.72 9.38
C LEU A 41 15.44 2.57 7.87
N VAL A 42 14.65 1.60 7.43
CA VAL A 42 14.41 1.33 6.01
C VAL A 42 13.18 2.09 5.55
N LYS A 43 13.31 2.87 4.47
CA LYS A 43 12.15 3.46 3.79
C LYS A 43 11.45 2.36 2.99
N PHE A 44 10.15 2.19 3.20
CA PHE A 44 9.34 1.23 2.45
C PHE A 44 8.06 1.86 1.92
N GLU A 45 7.48 1.27 0.89
CA GLU A 45 6.16 1.53 0.33
C GLU A 45 5.13 0.59 0.96
N GLU A 46 4.15 1.13 1.67
CA GLU A 46 3.04 0.34 2.21
C GLU A 46 1.92 0.26 1.17
N ARG A 47 1.54 -0.96 0.79
CA ARG A 47 0.40 -1.25 -0.11
C ARG A 47 -0.69 -1.93 0.71
N ASP A 48 -1.64 -1.13 1.19
CA ASP A 48 -2.74 -1.62 2.01
C ASP A 48 -3.84 -2.26 1.14
N VAL A 49 -3.97 -3.58 1.24
CA VAL A 49 -4.91 -4.37 0.45
C VAL A 49 -6.36 -4.19 0.91
N PHE A 50 -6.61 -3.63 2.09
CA PHE A 50 -7.97 -3.27 2.49
C PHE A 50 -8.43 -1.98 1.82
N MET A 51 -7.51 -1.05 1.56
CA MET A 51 -7.84 0.28 1.04
C MET A 51 -7.86 0.37 -0.49
N SER A 52 -7.33 -0.62 -1.21
CA SER A 52 -7.21 -0.56 -2.67
C SER A 52 -7.42 -1.93 -3.33
N SER A 53 -8.39 -2.02 -4.24
CA SER A 53 -8.60 -3.23 -5.04
C SER A 53 -7.48 -3.49 -6.04
N ASP A 54 -6.80 -2.44 -6.53
CA ASP A 54 -5.61 -2.58 -7.36
C ASP A 54 -4.50 -3.33 -6.61
N TYR A 55 -4.27 -3.00 -5.32
CA TYR A 55 -3.29 -3.73 -4.52
C TYR A 55 -3.72 -5.16 -4.21
N GLN A 56 -5.03 -5.43 -4.11
CA GLN A 56 -5.54 -6.80 -4.00
C GLN A 56 -5.24 -7.62 -5.26
N GLN A 57 -5.51 -7.06 -6.45
CA GLN A 57 -5.23 -7.76 -7.71
C GLN A 57 -3.73 -7.93 -7.93
N GLU A 58 -2.95 -6.91 -7.60
CA GLU A 58 -1.51 -6.94 -7.73
C GLU A 58 -0.87 -8.03 -6.86
N ILE A 59 -1.26 -8.15 -5.58
CA ILE A 59 -0.67 -9.19 -4.72
C ILE A 59 -1.10 -10.60 -5.14
N LYS A 60 -2.33 -10.77 -5.64
CA LYS A 60 -2.80 -12.05 -6.17
C LYS A 60 -1.99 -12.49 -7.39
N ASP A 61 -1.73 -11.56 -8.32
CA ASP A 61 -0.89 -11.80 -9.49
C ASP A 61 0.55 -12.11 -9.07
N ARG A 62 1.15 -11.33 -8.17
CA ARG A 62 2.54 -11.57 -7.71
C ARG A 62 2.72 -12.90 -6.98
N MET A 63 1.72 -13.32 -6.20
CA MET A 63 1.75 -14.56 -5.44
C MET A 63 1.19 -15.77 -6.22
N GLN A 64 0.64 -15.55 -7.42
CA GLN A 64 -0.05 -16.57 -8.21
C GLN A 64 -1.11 -17.32 -7.40
N SER A 65 -1.88 -16.57 -6.59
CA SER A 65 -2.85 -17.11 -5.64
C SER A 65 -4.06 -16.20 -5.52
N GLU A 66 -5.25 -16.77 -5.51
CA GLU A 66 -6.49 -16.03 -5.24
C GLU A 66 -6.66 -15.64 -3.77
N ALA A 67 -5.96 -16.31 -2.87
CA ALA A 67 -5.98 -16.01 -1.45
C ALA A 67 -4.96 -14.91 -1.13
N ILE A 68 -5.44 -13.80 -0.55
CA ILE A 68 -4.58 -12.71 -0.09
C ILE A 68 -4.02 -13.04 1.28
N GLN A 69 -2.71 -13.26 1.33
CA GLN A 69 -1.97 -13.45 2.58
C GLN A 69 -1.11 -12.22 2.81
N VAL A 70 -1.26 -11.59 3.97
CA VAL A 70 -0.46 -10.43 4.39
C VAL A 70 0.08 -10.66 5.82
N PRO A 71 1.25 -10.10 6.17
CA PRO A 71 2.09 -9.23 5.34
C PRO A 71 2.93 -9.98 4.29
N GLN A 72 3.30 -9.30 3.21
CA GLN A 72 4.27 -9.79 2.21
C GLN A 72 5.26 -8.69 1.86
N VAL A 73 6.55 -9.00 1.89
CA VAL A 73 7.64 -8.05 1.63
C VAL A 73 8.32 -8.36 0.30
N PHE A 74 8.56 -7.30 -0.46
CA PHE A 74 9.30 -7.34 -1.71
C PHE A 74 10.41 -6.30 -1.72
N VAL A 75 11.51 -6.61 -2.40
CA VAL A 75 12.65 -5.71 -2.63
C VAL A 75 12.93 -5.69 -4.12
N GLU A 76 12.84 -4.52 -4.75
CA GLU A 76 13.05 -4.36 -6.20
C GLU A 76 12.26 -5.35 -7.06
N GLY A 77 11.00 -5.55 -6.66
CA GLY A 77 10.08 -6.45 -7.34
C GLY A 77 10.21 -7.91 -6.93
N GLN A 78 11.30 -8.31 -6.26
CA GLN A 78 11.54 -9.69 -5.82
C GLN A 78 10.87 -9.99 -4.48
N HIS A 79 10.25 -11.16 -4.36
CA HIS A 79 9.61 -11.61 -3.13
C HIS A 79 10.66 -12.00 -2.10
N VAL A 80 10.56 -11.45 -0.89
CA VAL A 80 11.44 -11.77 0.25
C VAL A 80 10.75 -12.73 1.20
N GLY A 81 9.48 -12.48 1.53
CA GLY A 81 8.70 -13.39 2.35
C GLY A 81 7.59 -12.74 3.16
N ASP A 82 6.95 -13.58 3.97
CA ASP A 82 5.90 -13.27 4.91
C ASP A 82 6.45 -12.83 6.28
N ALA A 83 5.58 -12.69 7.29
CA ALA A 83 5.97 -12.28 8.64
C ALA A 83 7.06 -13.18 9.23
N ASP A 84 6.87 -14.50 9.22
CA ASP A 84 7.79 -15.44 9.86
C ASP A 84 9.15 -15.45 9.14
N CYS A 85 9.16 -15.33 7.81
CA CYS A 85 10.39 -15.16 7.04
C CYS A 85 11.16 -13.90 7.45
N ILE A 86 10.46 -12.76 7.53
CA ILE A 86 11.05 -11.47 7.86
C ILE A 86 11.58 -11.45 9.29
N GLU A 87 10.88 -12.07 10.23
CA GLU A 87 11.34 -12.22 11.62
C GLU A 87 12.65 -13.03 11.69
N ARG A 88 12.71 -14.22 11.05
CA ARG A 88 13.94 -15.03 11.00
C ARG A 88 15.12 -14.30 10.35
N LEU A 89 14.88 -13.60 9.25
CA LEU A 89 15.93 -12.81 8.58
C LEU A 89 16.40 -11.63 9.44
N ASN A 90 15.50 -11.05 10.25
CA ASN A 90 15.86 -9.99 11.19
C ASN A 90 16.72 -10.52 12.35
N GLU A 91 16.34 -11.66 12.93
CA GLU A 91 17.07 -12.31 14.04
C GLU A 91 18.48 -12.76 13.63
N SER A 92 18.63 -13.33 12.45
CA SER A 92 19.94 -13.70 11.88
C SER A 92 20.79 -12.49 11.45
N GLY A 93 20.19 -11.31 11.34
CA GLY A 93 20.83 -10.09 10.84
C GLY A 93 21.00 -10.04 9.31
N GLU A 94 20.54 -11.05 8.57
CA GLU A 94 20.57 -11.07 7.11
C GLU A 94 19.69 -9.98 6.51
N LEU A 95 18.52 -9.71 7.11
CA LEU A 95 17.63 -8.64 6.68
C LEU A 95 18.32 -7.28 6.70
N ARG A 96 19.13 -7.01 7.73
CA ARG A 96 19.89 -5.77 7.86
C ARG A 96 20.95 -5.62 6.76
N LYS A 97 21.59 -6.72 6.36
CA LYS A 97 22.58 -6.72 5.28
C LYS A 97 21.89 -6.47 3.94
N MET A 98 20.80 -7.21 3.67
CA MET A 98 19.99 -7.10 2.46
C MET A 98 19.44 -5.68 2.28
N LEU A 99 18.92 -5.06 3.35
CA LEU A 99 18.24 -3.78 3.27
C LEU A 99 19.17 -2.56 3.47
N LYS A 100 20.48 -2.77 3.61
CA LYS A 100 21.46 -1.69 3.79
C LYS A 100 21.35 -0.56 2.74
N PRO A 101 21.12 -0.84 1.44
CA PRO A 101 20.99 0.20 0.42
C PRO A 101 19.76 1.12 0.57
N TYR A 102 18.72 0.65 1.27
CA TYR A 102 17.43 1.36 1.40
C TYR A 102 17.27 2.07 2.76
N LYS A 103 18.37 2.18 3.51
CA LYS A 103 18.37 2.93 4.77
C LYS A 103 18.19 4.42 4.52
N CYS A 104 17.29 5.03 5.28
CA CYS A 104 16.98 6.45 5.25
C CYS A 104 17.04 7.01 6.67
N LEU A 105 18.02 7.89 6.92
CA LEU A 105 18.24 8.50 8.24
C LEU A 105 17.40 9.77 8.46
N GLU A 106 16.80 10.32 7.40
CA GLU A 106 15.95 11.51 7.51
C GLU A 106 14.51 11.18 7.94
N SER A 107 14.00 12.06 8.80
CA SER A 107 12.89 11.94 9.76
C SER A 107 11.49 11.70 9.19
N SER A 108 10.68 11.00 9.99
CA SER A 108 9.23 10.75 9.87
C SER A 108 8.80 9.74 8.79
N PHE A 109 8.66 8.46 9.17
CA PHE A 109 7.99 7.42 8.36
C PHE A 109 6.52 7.74 8.04
N THR A 110 5.96 8.76 8.71
CA THR A 110 4.57 9.15 8.56
C THR A 110 4.50 10.42 7.72
N CYS A 111 3.87 10.32 6.55
CA CYS A 111 3.60 11.49 5.72
C CYS A 111 2.66 12.45 6.47
N LYS A 112 3.03 13.75 6.55
CA LYS A 112 2.21 14.77 7.24
C LYS A 112 0.88 15.05 6.55
N THR A 113 0.75 14.70 5.28
CA THR A 113 -0.46 14.94 4.48
C THR A 113 -1.45 13.79 4.60
N CYS A 114 -1.00 12.55 4.37
CA CYS A 114 -1.89 11.40 4.40
C CYS A 114 -1.79 10.57 5.68
N GLY A 115 -1.03 10.99 6.69
CA GLY A 115 -0.85 10.23 7.93
C GLY A 115 -0.24 8.83 7.76
N GLY A 116 0.41 8.56 6.62
CA GLY A 116 0.94 7.23 6.26
C GLY A 116 0.02 6.33 5.42
N TYR A 117 -1.24 6.72 5.17
CA TYR A 117 -2.20 5.89 4.41
C TYR A 117 -1.96 5.86 2.89
N ARG A 118 -1.14 6.77 2.34
CA ARG A 118 -0.82 6.95 0.90
C ARG A 118 -1.99 7.23 -0.03
N LEU A 119 -3.20 7.21 0.50
CA LEU A 119 -4.42 7.56 -0.19
C LEU A 119 -5.06 8.73 0.54
N LEU A 120 -5.70 9.61 -0.23
CA LEU A 120 -6.44 10.77 0.25
C LEU A 120 -7.85 10.73 -0.34
N PRO A 121 -8.86 11.26 0.37
CA PRO A 121 -10.17 11.51 -0.23
C PRO A 121 -10.03 12.36 -1.50
N CYS A 122 -10.76 11.99 -2.55
CA CYS A 122 -10.72 12.68 -3.83
C CYS A 122 -11.10 14.16 -3.66
N PRO A 123 -10.24 15.12 -4.02
CA PRO A 123 -10.51 16.55 -3.83
C PRO A 123 -11.70 17.03 -4.68
N SER A 124 -11.99 16.37 -5.81
CA SER A 124 -13.10 16.74 -6.69
C SER A 124 -14.49 16.31 -6.20
N CYS A 125 -14.60 15.25 -5.40
CA CYS A 125 -15.89 14.71 -4.92
C CYS A 125 -15.95 14.51 -3.41
N GLY A 126 -14.90 14.87 -2.67
CA GLY A 126 -14.77 14.64 -1.23
C GLY A 126 -14.80 13.16 -0.83
N GLY A 127 -14.47 12.25 -1.75
CA GLY A 127 -14.60 10.80 -1.54
C GLY A 127 -15.99 10.22 -1.80
N SER A 128 -17.01 11.04 -2.10
CA SER A 128 -18.38 10.56 -2.33
C SER A 128 -18.59 9.79 -3.63
N LYS A 129 -17.60 9.82 -4.54
CA LYS A 129 -17.67 9.34 -5.93
C LYS A 129 -18.75 10.01 -6.79
N LYS A 130 -19.44 11.05 -6.28
CA LYS A 130 -20.47 11.82 -6.98
C LYS A 130 -19.89 13.16 -7.45
N SER A 131 -20.08 13.49 -8.72
CA SER A 131 -19.75 14.81 -9.25
C SER A 131 -20.97 15.73 -9.16
N ILE A 132 -20.73 17.02 -8.90
CA ILE A 132 -21.78 18.04 -8.71
C ILE A 132 -22.23 18.61 -10.08
N HIS A 133 -21.90 17.95 -11.20
CA HIS A 133 -22.27 18.46 -12.52
C HIS A 133 -23.79 18.32 -12.73
N ARG A 134 -24.47 19.46 -12.89
CA ARG A 134 -25.88 19.52 -13.28
C ARG A 134 -25.99 19.19 -14.76
N ASN A 135 -26.65 18.09 -15.11
CA ASN A 135 -27.05 17.85 -16.49
C ASN A 135 -28.29 18.72 -16.75
N HIS A 136 -28.21 19.69 -17.66
CA HIS A 136 -29.33 20.60 -18.02
C HIS A 136 -30.52 19.90 -18.72
N PHE A 137 -30.47 18.56 -18.87
CA PHE A 137 -31.44 17.77 -19.63
C PHE A 137 -32.47 17.04 -18.75
N THR A 138 -32.27 16.96 -17.43
CA THR A 138 -33.19 16.26 -16.52
C THR A 138 -33.55 17.15 -15.33
N ALA A 139 -34.84 17.21 -14.97
CA ALA A 139 -35.32 17.94 -13.80
C ALA A 139 -34.80 17.36 -12.46
N GLU A 140 -34.28 16.13 -12.50
CA GLU A 140 -33.69 15.44 -11.35
C GLU A 140 -32.17 15.63 -11.29
N PHE A 141 -31.65 15.84 -10.09
CA PHE A 141 -30.21 15.89 -9.80
C PHE A 141 -29.59 14.50 -9.98
N ILE A 142 -29.18 14.16 -11.21
CA ILE A 142 -28.37 12.97 -11.46
C ILE A 142 -26.89 13.35 -11.34
N ALA A 143 -26.30 13.08 -10.17
CA ALA A 143 -24.87 13.25 -9.98
C ALA A 143 -24.10 12.21 -10.82
N LEU A 144 -23.28 12.67 -11.78
CA LEU A 144 -22.44 11.77 -12.58
C LEU A 144 -21.34 11.15 -11.71
N LYS A 145 -20.86 9.95 -12.08
CA LYS A 145 -19.74 9.29 -11.40
C LYS A 145 -18.46 10.12 -11.57
N CYS A 146 -17.77 10.41 -10.47
CA CYS A 146 -16.49 11.12 -10.51
C CYS A 146 -15.42 10.27 -11.21
N MET A 147 -14.74 10.83 -12.21
CA MET A 147 -13.69 10.15 -12.99
C MET A 147 -12.26 10.44 -12.49
N ASN A 148 -12.13 11.26 -11.44
CA ASN A 148 -10.82 11.68 -10.91
C ASN A 148 -10.30 10.79 -9.78
N CYS A 149 -11.01 9.72 -9.42
CA CYS A 149 -10.69 8.84 -8.29
C CYS A 149 -11.01 7.38 -8.59
N ASP A 150 -10.57 6.49 -7.72
CA ASP A 150 -10.88 5.05 -7.80
C ASP A 150 -12.36 4.74 -7.45
N GLU A 151 -12.72 3.45 -7.41
CA GLU A 151 -14.08 2.99 -7.12
C GLU A 151 -14.62 3.41 -5.74
N VAL A 152 -13.76 3.70 -4.77
CA VAL A 152 -14.12 4.10 -3.40
C VAL A 152 -13.89 5.59 -3.13
N GLY A 153 -13.54 6.37 -4.15
CA GLY A 153 -13.41 7.81 -4.03
C GLY A 153 -12.07 8.29 -3.49
N LEU A 154 -11.01 7.48 -3.57
CA LEU A 154 -9.67 7.85 -3.13
C LEU A 154 -8.75 8.20 -4.32
N VAL A 155 -7.71 8.97 -4.00
CA VAL A 155 -6.62 9.31 -4.91
C VAL A 155 -5.28 9.07 -4.22
N LYS A 156 -4.21 8.86 -4.98
CA LYS A 156 -2.85 8.75 -4.43
C LYS A 156 -2.43 10.05 -3.75
N CYS A 157 -1.73 9.93 -2.63
CA CYS A 157 -1.12 11.05 -1.96
C CYS A 157 -0.10 11.71 -2.88
N HIS A 158 -0.19 13.03 -3.05
CA HIS A 158 0.77 13.77 -3.89
C HIS A 158 2.15 13.92 -3.25
N ASN A 159 2.28 13.61 -1.95
CA ASN A 159 3.52 13.78 -1.18
C ASN A 159 4.27 12.46 -0.89
N CYS A 160 3.69 11.29 -1.19
CA CYS A 160 4.34 10.00 -0.93
C CYS A 160 3.72 8.83 -1.70
#